data_AF-A0A183J8V3-F1
#
_entry.id   AF-A0A183J8V3-F1
#
_cell.length_a   1.000
_cell.length_b   1.000
_cell.length_c   1.000
_cell.angle_alpha   90.00
_cell.angle_beta   90.00
_cell.angle_gamma   90.00
#
_symmetry.space_group_name_H-M   'P 1'
#
loop_
_entity.id
_entity.type
_entity.pdbx_description
1 polymer ?
#
loop_
_entity_poly.entity_id
_entity_poly.type
_entity_poly.pdbx_seq_one_letter_code
_entity_poly.pdbx_strand_id
1 'polypeptide(L)'
;MTVVTGRIWCGCRNLVLIINPLFLKQEHVFAVNSDKNSSINCIVTSALSVWLAIERSAVAKLYHAHSFACLMEVNISPTVTKALAGCDDIIRQHKLSCLRITALLCCKDLLWVGTSAGVLVYIPIPHVNHFTTKVTSVRNISHAIVGHSGPCRFLVSVDLNDSSLDSHIKSLANACASKEGRRRRTSLNVGVLQQKTVYVISGGEGCEDLQDTTNDENDDSFGIDDSTNFLLMWKT
;
A
#
# COMPACT_ATOMS: atom_id res chain seq x y z
N MET A 1 -1.27 -15.23 0.00
CA MET A 1 -1.51 -16.00 -1.24
C MET A 1 -2.02 -15.04 -2.30
N THR A 2 -1.62 -15.19 -3.55
CA THR A 2 -2.14 -14.37 -4.66
C THR A 2 -2.18 -15.19 -5.97
N VAL A 3 -2.96 -14.75 -6.96
CA VAL A 3 -3.07 -15.42 -8.26
C VAL A 3 -2.28 -14.62 -9.29
N VAL A 4 -1.34 -15.28 -9.97
CA VAL A 4 -0.43 -14.66 -10.93
C VAL A 4 -0.36 -15.53 -12.18
N THR A 5 -0.70 -14.97 -13.34
CA THR A 5 -0.57 -15.66 -14.64
C THR A 5 -1.18 -17.07 -14.67
N GLY A 6 -2.37 -17.23 -14.07
CA GLY A 6 -3.07 -18.53 -13.99
C GLY A 6 -2.52 -19.51 -12.96
N ARG A 7 -1.57 -19.10 -12.10
CA ARG A 7 -0.99 -19.91 -11.02
C ARG A 7 -1.29 -19.29 -9.67
N ILE A 8 -1.37 -20.11 -8.63
CA ILE A 8 -1.48 -19.65 -7.25
C ILE A 8 -0.07 -19.57 -6.65
N TRP A 9 0.28 -18.40 -6.12
CA TRP A 9 1.49 -18.16 -5.33
C TRP A 9 1.13 -18.16 -3.84
N CYS A 10 1.65 -19.14 -3.11
CA CYS A 10 1.44 -19.31 -1.68
C CYS A 10 2.76 -19.15 -0.92
N GLY A 11 2.77 -18.31 0.12
CA GLY A 11 3.87 -18.27 1.07
C GLY A 11 3.65 -19.28 2.19
N CYS A 12 4.65 -20.08 2.52
CA CYS A 12 4.66 -20.96 3.68
C CYS A 12 6.05 -20.92 4.31
N ARG A 13 6.16 -20.35 5.52
CA ARG A 13 7.46 -19.99 6.12
C ARG A 13 8.29 -19.18 5.11
N ASN A 14 9.55 -19.52 4.89
CA ASN A 14 10.42 -18.83 3.93
C ASN A 14 10.26 -19.32 2.49
N LEU A 15 9.29 -20.21 2.20
CA LEU A 15 9.10 -20.82 0.89
C LEU A 15 7.92 -20.18 0.14
N VAL A 16 8.11 -19.97 -1.17
CA VAL A 16 7.01 -19.73 -2.10
C VAL A 16 6.70 -21.06 -2.80
N LEU A 17 5.44 -21.46 -2.74
CA LEU A 17 4.88 -22.58 -3.48
C LEU A 17 4.04 -22.05 -4.64
N ILE A 18 4.29 -22.61 -5.81
CA ILE A 18 3.55 -22.31 -7.05
C ILE A 18 2.66 -23.49 -7.35
N ILE A 19 1.34 -23.27 -7.38
CA ILE A 19 0.33 -24.31 -7.53
C ILE A 19 -0.49 -24.04 -8.78
N ASN A 20 -0.68 -25.07 -9.59
CA ASN A 20 -1.64 -25.04 -10.68
C ASN A 20 -3.06 -25.18 -10.13
N PRO A 21 -3.94 -24.17 -10.28
CA PRO A 21 -5.30 -24.24 -9.74
C PRO A 21 -6.19 -25.26 -10.46
N LEU A 22 -5.89 -25.63 -11.71
CA LEU A 22 -6.70 -26.58 -12.49
C LEU A 22 -6.44 -28.03 -12.07
N PHE A 23 -5.18 -28.38 -11.80
CA PHE A 23 -4.79 -29.75 -11.44
C PHE A 23 -4.49 -29.93 -9.95
N LEU A 24 -4.51 -28.85 -9.17
CA LEU A 24 -4.15 -28.80 -7.75
C LEU A 24 -2.77 -29.40 -7.45
N LYS A 25 -1.83 -29.27 -8.41
CA LYS A 25 -0.46 -29.78 -8.29
C LYS A 25 0.52 -28.65 -8.05
N GLN A 26 1.49 -28.92 -7.19
CA GLN A 26 2.66 -28.07 -7.02
C GLN A 26 3.52 -28.12 -8.29
N GLU A 27 3.72 -26.97 -8.94
CA GLU A 27 4.57 -26.83 -10.12
C GLU A 27 6.00 -26.43 -9.75
N HIS A 28 6.17 -25.57 -8.74
CA HIS A 28 7.48 -25.05 -8.36
C HIS A 28 7.52 -24.68 -6.88
N VAL A 29 8.70 -24.78 -6.25
CA VAL A 29 8.97 -24.29 -4.90
C VAL A 29 10.35 -23.65 -4.85
N PHE A 30 10.47 -22.51 -4.18
CA PHE A 30 11.76 -21.87 -3.94
C PHE A 30 11.77 -21.13 -2.60
N ALA A 31 12.96 -20.99 -2.00
CA ALA A 31 13.16 -20.21 -0.78
C ALA A 31 13.39 -18.74 -1.11
N VAL A 32 12.74 -17.85 -0.37
CA VAL A 32 12.85 -16.39 -0.53
C VAL A 32 14.08 -15.82 0.20
N ASN A 33 14.51 -16.50 1.25
CA ASN A 33 15.70 -16.13 2.03
C ASN A 33 16.40 -17.39 2.54
N SER A 34 17.70 -17.25 2.83
CA SER A 34 18.56 -18.31 3.38
C SER A 34 18.13 -18.73 4.79
N ASP A 35 17.56 -17.79 5.56
CA ASP A 35 17.00 -18.07 6.87
C ASP A 35 15.68 -18.85 6.77
N LYS A 36 15.72 -20.12 7.21
CA LYS A 36 14.58 -21.04 7.22
C LYS A 36 13.55 -20.72 8.30
N ASN A 37 13.93 -19.94 9.32
CA ASN A 37 13.02 -19.53 10.39
C ASN A 37 12.25 -18.25 10.03
N SER A 38 12.63 -17.59 8.93
CA SER A 38 11.88 -16.46 8.41
C SER A 38 10.54 -16.91 7.81
N SER A 39 9.53 -16.05 7.88
CA SER A 39 8.22 -16.30 7.30
C SER A 39 7.84 -15.21 6.33
N ILE A 40 7.24 -15.55 5.19
CA ILE A 40 6.66 -14.57 4.28
C ILE A 40 5.42 -13.99 4.96
N ASN A 41 5.37 -12.66 5.10
CA ASN A 41 4.27 -11.93 5.70
C ASN A 41 3.23 -11.50 4.65
N CYS A 42 3.69 -10.98 3.51
CA CYS A 42 2.82 -10.44 2.47
C CYS A 42 3.25 -10.95 1.09
N ILE A 43 2.28 -11.21 0.21
CA ILE A 43 2.50 -11.45 -1.22
C ILE A 43 1.40 -10.73 -2.01
N VAL A 44 1.78 -9.85 -2.92
CA VAL A 44 0.89 -9.12 -3.83
C VAL A 44 1.44 -9.15 -5.25
N THR A 45 0.61 -8.85 -6.24
CA THR A 45 1.02 -8.92 -7.64
C THR A 45 0.48 -7.75 -8.44
N SER A 46 1.21 -7.39 -9.50
CA SER A 46 0.75 -6.53 -10.57
C SER A 46 1.35 -7.04 -11.88
N ALA A 47 0.51 -7.48 -12.82
CA ALA A 47 0.92 -8.09 -14.09
C ALA A 47 1.94 -9.25 -13.91
N LEU A 48 3.19 -9.06 -14.36
CA LEU A 48 4.28 -10.05 -14.23
C LEU A 48 5.16 -9.85 -12.99
N SER A 49 4.85 -8.84 -12.18
CA SER A 49 5.57 -8.48 -10.96
C SER A 49 4.90 -9.14 -9.77
N VAL A 50 5.67 -9.89 -8.98
CA VAL A 50 5.21 -10.43 -7.70
C VAL A 50 6.04 -9.81 -6.59
N TRP A 51 5.40 -9.03 -5.74
CA TRP A 51 6.02 -8.40 -4.59
C TRP A 51 5.77 -9.20 -3.33
N LEU A 52 6.79 -9.30 -2.50
CA LEU A 52 6.71 -10.02 -1.24
C LEU A 52 7.50 -9.33 -0.14
N ALA A 53 7.05 -9.53 1.09
CA ALA A 53 7.72 -9.07 2.30
C ALA A 53 7.88 -10.24 3.26
N ILE A 54 9.01 -10.28 3.94
CA ILE A 54 9.32 -11.25 4.99
C ILE A 54 9.04 -10.61 6.35
N GLU A 55 8.62 -11.42 7.30
CA GLU A 55 8.43 -11.04 8.69
C GLU A 55 9.69 -10.39 9.28
N ARG A 56 9.51 -9.39 10.14
CA ARG A 56 10.60 -8.65 10.81
C ARG A 56 11.63 -8.04 9.85
N SER A 57 11.22 -7.72 8.62
CA SER A 57 12.08 -7.07 7.62
C SER A 57 11.43 -5.80 7.06
N ALA A 58 12.26 -4.79 6.81
CA ALA A 58 11.91 -3.56 6.10
C ALA A 58 12.22 -3.66 4.58
N VAL A 59 12.41 -4.88 4.06
CA VAL A 59 12.77 -5.11 2.66
C VAL A 59 11.59 -5.75 1.91
N ALA A 60 11.17 -5.10 0.83
CA ALA A 60 10.25 -5.67 -0.16
C ALA A 60 11.06 -6.27 -1.31
N LYS A 61 10.74 -7.49 -1.73
CA LYS A 61 11.41 -8.15 -2.86
C LYS A 61 10.46 -8.28 -4.04
N LEU A 62 10.97 -8.05 -5.24
CA LEU A 62 10.26 -8.21 -6.49
C LEU A 62 10.73 -9.47 -7.21
N TYR A 63 9.79 -10.34 -7.53
CA TYR A 63 10.00 -11.57 -8.28
C TYR A 63 9.30 -11.50 -9.62
N HIS A 64 9.88 -12.17 -10.61
CA HIS A 64 9.26 -12.36 -11.91
C HIS A 64 8.27 -13.53 -11.89
N ALA A 65 7.06 -13.32 -12.40
CA ALA A 65 5.96 -14.30 -12.37
C ALA A 65 6.26 -15.64 -13.08
N HIS A 66 7.06 -15.63 -14.15
CA HIS A 66 7.39 -16.84 -14.93
C HIS A 66 8.74 -17.47 -14.56
N SER A 67 9.83 -16.71 -14.57
CA SER A 67 11.18 -17.24 -14.26
C SER A 67 11.41 -17.50 -12.78
N PHE A 68 10.51 -17.02 -11.89
CA PHE A 68 10.66 -17.10 -10.43
C PHE A 68 11.95 -16.46 -9.89
N ALA A 69 12.64 -15.66 -10.72
CA ALA A 69 13.86 -14.97 -10.35
C ALA A 69 13.55 -13.75 -9.48
N CYS A 70 14.38 -13.51 -8.46
CA CYS A 70 14.38 -12.25 -7.73
C CYS A 70 14.98 -11.16 -8.63
N LEU A 71 14.16 -10.19 -9.02
CA LEU A 71 14.54 -9.11 -9.92
C LEU A 71 15.21 -7.95 -9.17
N MET A 72 14.75 -7.68 -7.94
CA MET A 72 15.29 -6.63 -7.08
C MET A 72 14.81 -6.76 -5.63
N GLU A 73 15.49 -6.07 -4.74
CA GLU A 73 15.10 -5.86 -3.34
C GLU A 73 15.11 -4.36 -3.04
N VAL A 74 14.07 -3.88 -2.34
CA VAL A 74 13.88 -2.47 -1.98
C VAL A 74 13.83 -2.36 -0.46
N ASN A 75 14.80 -1.66 0.12
CA ASN A 75 14.78 -1.30 1.52
C ASN A 75 14.02 0.02 1.72
N ILE A 76 12.93 -0.01 2.48
CA ILE A 76 12.10 1.17 2.75
C ILE A 76 12.58 2.00 3.96
N SER A 77 13.53 1.50 4.75
CA SER A 77 14.03 2.19 5.94
C SER A 77 14.46 3.64 5.69
N PRO A 78 15.21 3.98 4.62
CA PRO A 78 15.61 5.37 4.37
C PRO A 78 14.42 6.31 4.17
N THR A 79 13.36 5.83 3.50
CA THR A 79 12.14 6.61 3.27
C THR A 79 11.38 6.82 4.57
N VAL A 80 11.28 5.80 5.42
CA VAL A 80 10.63 5.90 6.74
C VAL A 80 11.42 6.78 7.69
N THR A 81 12.75 6.68 7.71
CA THR A 81 13.61 7.59 8.50
C THR A 81 13.42 9.04 8.08
N LYS A 82 13.25 9.30 6.78
CA LYS A 82 12.93 10.65 6.28
C LYS A 82 11.53 11.10 6.72
N ALA A 83 10.54 10.22 6.69
CA ALA A 83 9.17 10.54 7.12
C ALA A 83 9.09 10.87 8.62
N LEU A 84 9.90 10.22 9.45
CA LEU A 84 9.94 10.43 10.89
C LEU A 84 10.96 11.51 11.32
N ALA A 85 11.45 12.33 10.38
CA ALA A 85 12.52 13.29 10.69
C ALA A 85 12.10 14.37 11.71
N GLY A 86 10.81 14.72 11.76
CA GLY A 86 10.24 15.67 12.73
C GLY A 86 9.92 15.06 14.10
N CYS A 87 9.84 13.74 14.22
CA CYS A 87 9.50 13.08 15.48
C CYS A 87 10.62 13.23 16.52
N ASP A 88 10.25 13.25 17.80
CA ASP A 88 11.17 13.18 18.95
C ASP A 88 12.18 12.03 18.78
N ASP A 89 13.43 12.27 19.16
CA ASP A 89 14.54 11.34 18.92
C ASP A 89 14.31 9.98 19.58
N ILE A 90 13.73 9.94 20.78
CA ILE A 90 13.46 8.69 21.51
C ILE A 90 12.37 7.91 20.79
N ILE A 91 11.27 8.59 20.41
CA ILE A 91 10.15 7.98 19.68
C ILE A 91 10.63 7.46 18.31
N ARG A 92 11.39 8.28 17.58
CA ARG A 92 11.94 7.94 16.26
C ARG A 92 12.83 6.70 16.33
N GLN A 93 13.75 6.65 17.30
CA GLN A 93 14.63 5.49 17.48
C GLN A 93 13.85 4.22 17.81
N HIS A 94 12.80 4.32 18.63
CA HIS A 94 11.93 3.18 18.93
C HIS A 94 11.19 2.68 17.68
N LYS A 95 10.52 3.58 16.95
CA LYS A 95 9.81 3.27 15.69
C LYS A 95 10.74 2.64 14.65
N LEU A 96 11.97 3.14 14.50
CA LEU A 96 12.95 2.61 13.55
C LEU A 96 13.56 1.26 13.98
N SER A 97 13.77 1.03 15.28
CA SER A 97 14.32 -0.23 15.79
C SER A 97 13.37 -1.42 15.59
N CYS A 98 12.07 -1.15 15.57
CA CYS A 98 11.03 -2.15 15.33
C CYS A 98 10.47 -2.11 13.90
N LEU A 99 11.16 -1.44 12.97
CA LEU A 99 10.65 -1.22 11.61
C LEU A 99 10.55 -2.53 10.83
N ARG A 100 9.35 -2.80 10.31
CA ARG A 100 9.04 -3.92 9.43
C ARG A 100 7.86 -3.59 8.53
N ILE A 101 7.78 -4.26 7.39
CA ILE A 101 6.62 -4.22 6.50
C ILE A 101 5.49 -5.05 7.12
N THR A 102 4.34 -4.42 7.29
CA THR A 102 3.15 -5.04 7.90
C THR A 102 2.05 -5.31 6.89
N ALA A 103 1.95 -4.50 5.82
CA ALA A 103 0.98 -4.68 4.75
C ALA A 103 1.58 -4.31 3.40
N LEU A 104 1.11 -4.95 2.32
CA LEU A 104 1.43 -4.60 0.94
C LEU A 104 0.14 -4.54 0.11
N LEU A 105 0.09 -3.66 -0.88
CA LEU A 105 -0.99 -3.57 -1.87
C LEU A 105 -0.45 -3.04 -3.21
N CYS A 106 -0.76 -3.70 -4.31
CA CYS A 106 -0.56 -3.13 -5.64
C CYS A 106 -1.83 -2.39 -6.09
N CYS A 107 -1.73 -1.11 -6.44
CA CYS A 107 -2.84 -0.30 -6.92
C CYS A 107 -2.35 0.78 -7.89
N LYS A 108 -2.97 0.90 -9.08
CA LYS A 108 -2.64 1.90 -10.13
C LYS A 108 -1.13 2.14 -10.32
N ASP A 109 -0.40 1.08 -10.64
CA ASP A 109 1.05 1.11 -10.88
C ASP A 109 1.92 1.53 -9.67
N LEU A 110 1.34 1.59 -8.47
CA LEU A 110 2.04 1.82 -7.21
C LEU A 110 1.96 0.57 -6.33
N LEU A 111 3.09 0.20 -5.74
CA LEU A 111 3.16 -0.69 -4.59
C LEU A 111 3.05 0.16 -3.32
N TRP A 112 1.93 0.04 -2.63
CA TRP A 112 1.70 0.58 -1.31
C TRP A 112 2.25 -0.36 -0.25
N VAL A 113 2.95 0.21 0.72
CA VAL A 113 3.64 -0.49 1.81
C VAL A 113 3.21 0.13 3.12
N GLY A 114 2.54 -0.67 3.95
CA GLY A 114 2.25 -0.35 5.34
C GLY A 114 3.41 -0.78 6.23
N THR A 115 3.76 0.04 7.20
CA THR A 115 4.88 -0.21 8.12
C THR A 115 4.44 -0.33 9.57
N SER A 116 5.28 -0.96 10.40
CA SER A 116 5.08 -1.00 11.86
C SER A 116 5.22 0.34 12.55
N ALA A 117 5.85 1.32 11.91
CA ALA A 117 5.95 2.70 12.39
C ALA A 117 4.74 3.56 11.98
N GLY A 118 3.76 2.98 11.28
CA GLY A 118 2.55 3.65 10.83
C GLY A 118 2.69 4.53 9.59
N VAL A 119 3.93 4.80 9.17
CA VAL A 119 4.25 5.44 7.89
C VAL A 119 3.79 4.56 6.74
N LEU A 120 3.12 5.16 5.76
CA LEU A 120 2.82 4.51 4.48
C LEU A 120 3.83 4.95 3.43
N VAL A 121 4.37 3.97 2.70
CA VAL A 121 5.32 4.19 1.61
C VAL A 121 4.68 3.72 0.31
N TYR A 122 4.84 4.47 -0.77
CA TYR A 122 4.42 4.05 -2.09
C TYR A 122 5.59 4.09 -3.08
N ILE A 123 5.68 3.02 -3.87
CA ILE A 123 6.81 2.72 -4.75
C ILE A 123 6.24 2.51 -6.16
N PRO A 124 6.67 3.29 -7.17
CA PRO A 124 6.31 3.00 -8.56
C PRO A 124 6.71 1.58 -8.96
N ILE A 125 5.75 0.82 -9.47
CA ILE A 125 5.98 -0.56 -9.91
C ILE A 125 6.80 -0.50 -11.21
N PRO A 126 7.99 -1.10 -11.25
CA PRO A 126 8.78 -1.14 -12.47
C PRO A 126 8.07 -2.00 -13.52
N HIS A 127 8.18 -1.61 -14.78
CA HIS A 127 7.62 -2.37 -15.89
C HIS A 127 8.41 -3.67 -16.09
N VAL A 128 7.79 -4.80 -15.76
CA VAL A 128 8.36 -6.14 -15.91
C VAL A 128 7.73 -6.81 -17.13
N ASN A 129 8.58 -7.24 -18.07
CA ASN A 129 8.20 -8.03 -19.24
C ASN A 129 8.81 -9.44 -19.17
N HIS A 130 8.42 -10.32 -20.10
CA HIS A 130 8.88 -11.72 -20.14
C HIS A 130 10.41 -11.90 -20.22
N PHE A 131 11.15 -10.89 -20.70
CA PHE A 131 12.61 -10.92 -20.84
C PHE A 131 13.34 -10.22 -19.69
N THR A 132 12.61 -9.69 -18.71
CA THR A 132 13.19 -8.95 -17.59
C THR A 132 13.89 -9.92 -16.66
N THR A 133 15.21 -9.80 -16.56
CA THR A 133 16.05 -10.63 -15.69
C THR A 133 16.53 -9.90 -14.44
N LYS A 134 16.56 -8.56 -14.46
CA LYS A 134 16.96 -7.71 -13.34
C LYS A 134 16.33 -6.32 -13.46
N VAL A 135 15.99 -5.71 -12.32
CA VAL A 135 15.63 -4.30 -12.23
C VAL A 135 16.71 -3.57 -11.46
N THR A 136 17.32 -2.54 -12.06
CA THR A 136 18.51 -1.88 -11.49
C THR A 136 18.20 -0.87 -10.41
N SER A 137 17.10 -0.13 -10.54
CA SER A 137 16.66 0.85 -9.53
C SER A 137 15.17 1.14 -9.67
N VAL A 138 14.53 1.46 -8.55
CA VAL A 138 13.23 2.13 -8.56
C VAL A 138 13.46 3.59 -8.18
N ARG A 139 12.88 4.49 -8.97
CA ARG A 139 12.94 5.94 -8.73
C ARG A 139 11.67 6.37 -7.99
N ASN A 140 11.77 7.49 -7.28
CA ASN A 140 10.61 8.16 -6.67
C ASN A 140 9.87 7.34 -5.62
N ILE A 141 10.61 6.69 -4.71
CA ILE A 141 10.01 6.13 -3.49
C ILE A 141 9.59 7.30 -2.59
N SER A 142 8.31 7.35 -2.26
CA SER A 142 7.72 8.45 -1.47
C SER A 142 6.90 7.88 -0.32
N HIS A 143 6.59 8.75 0.65
CA HIS A 143 5.76 8.41 1.80
C HIS A 143 4.52 9.30 1.84
N ALA A 144 3.45 8.82 2.46
CA ALA A 144 2.27 9.61 2.73
C ALA A 144 2.56 10.65 3.81
N ILE A 145 1.89 11.80 3.69
CA ILE A 145 2.03 12.93 4.62
C ILE A 145 1.30 12.68 5.94
N VAL A 146 0.21 11.91 5.89
CA VAL A 146 -0.52 11.41 7.05
C VAL A 146 -0.32 9.90 7.11
N GLY A 147 -0.03 9.40 8.31
CA GLY A 147 0.11 7.99 8.61
C GLY A 147 -0.66 7.60 9.86
N HIS A 148 -0.33 6.42 10.37
CA HIS A 148 -0.83 5.92 11.64
C HIS A 148 0.18 6.26 12.75
N SER A 149 -0.29 6.47 13.98
CA SER A 149 0.58 6.60 15.16
C SER A 149 1.33 5.29 15.45
N GLY A 150 0.70 4.15 15.16
CA GLY A 150 1.23 2.79 15.33
C GLY A 150 1.13 1.95 14.05
N PRO A 151 1.28 0.61 14.12
CA PRO A 151 1.36 -0.24 12.94
C PRO A 151 0.17 -0.14 11.98
N CYS A 152 0.45 0.03 10.68
CA CYS A 152 -0.54 -0.20 9.63
C CYS A 152 -0.89 -1.69 9.58
N ARG A 153 -2.14 -2.06 9.87
CA ARG A 153 -2.60 -3.45 9.95
C ARG A 153 -2.98 -4.04 8.59
N PHE A 154 -3.57 -3.24 7.71
CA PHE A 154 -3.96 -3.70 6.38
C PHE A 154 -4.00 -2.56 5.38
N LEU A 155 -3.96 -2.93 4.09
CA LEU A 155 -4.16 -2.06 2.95
C LEU A 155 -5.16 -2.72 2.01
N VAL A 156 -6.11 -1.96 1.49
CA VAL A 156 -7.10 -2.44 0.52
C VAL A 156 -7.37 -1.37 -0.53
N SER A 157 -7.60 -1.76 -1.77
CA SER A 157 -8.09 -0.87 -2.82
C SER A 157 -9.60 -1.01 -2.97
N VAL A 158 -10.27 0.13 -3.16
CA VAL A 158 -11.71 0.21 -3.42
C VAL A 158 -11.93 0.99 -4.70
N ASP A 159 -12.76 0.39 -5.54
CA ASP A 159 -13.01 0.79 -6.90
C ASP A 159 -14.40 1.47 -6.94
N LEU A 160 -14.43 2.80 -6.99
CA LEU A 160 -15.67 3.56 -7.01
C LEU A 160 -16.03 4.00 -8.43
N ASN A 161 -17.27 3.69 -8.83
CA ASN A 161 -17.87 4.25 -10.02
C ASN A 161 -18.37 5.65 -9.67
N ASP A 162 -17.82 6.68 -10.29
CA ASP A 162 -18.16 8.09 -10.03
C ASP A 162 -19.68 8.40 -10.14
N SER A 163 -20.45 7.58 -10.86
CA SER A 163 -21.89 7.78 -11.05
C SER A 163 -22.72 7.68 -9.75
N SER A 164 -22.30 6.89 -8.75
CA SER A 164 -23.07 6.73 -7.51
C SER A 164 -22.73 7.77 -6.44
N LEU A 165 -21.46 8.13 -6.30
CA LEU A 165 -20.99 9.09 -5.30
C LEU A 165 -21.44 10.52 -5.64
N ASP A 166 -21.37 10.89 -6.92
CA ASP A 166 -21.86 12.19 -7.40
C ASP A 166 -23.36 12.36 -7.12
N SER A 167 -24.16 11.29 -7.20
CA SER A 167 -25.60 11.37 -6.93
C SER A 167 -25.90 11.64 -5.45
N HIS A 168 -25.15 11.02 -4.54
CA HIS A 168 -25.29 11.24 -3.09
C HIS A 168 -24.72 12.59 -2.67
N ILE A 169 -23.55 12.98 -3.17
CA ILE A 169 -22.94 14.29 -2.87
C ILE A 169 -23.80 15.43 -3.46
N LYS A 170 -24.33 15.28 -4.69
CA LYS A 170 -25.27 16.26 -5.28
C LYS A 170 -26.60 16.27 -4.54
N SER A 171 -27.10 15.12 -4.05
CA SER A 171 -28.31 15.07 -3.22
C SER A 171 -28.13 15.85 -1.90
N LEU A 172 -27.00 15.66 -1.22
CA LEU A 172 -26.65 16.38 0.00
C LEU A 172 -26.41 17.88 -0.26
N ALA A 173 -25.74 18.24 -1.37
CA ALA A 173 -25.53 19.63 -1.76
C ALA A 173 -26.83 20.34 -2.16
N ASN A 174 -27.75 19.64 -2.85
CA ASN A 174 -29.05 20.17 -3.24
C ASN A 174 -30.02 20.30 -2.06
N ALA A 175 -29.87 19.49 -1.01
CA ALA A 175 -30.60 19.67 0.25
C ALA A 175 -30.18 20.97 0.97
N CYS A 176 -28.93 21.42 0.80
CA CYS A 176 -28.44 22.68 1.35
C CYS A 176 -28.65 23.89 0.42
N ALA A 177 -28.81 23.67 -0.88
CA ALA A 177 -28.99 24.72 -1.90
C ALA A 177 -30.44 24.79 -2.41
N SER A 178 -31.39 25.12 -1.53
CA SER A 178 -32.69 25.59 -1.98
C SER A 178 -32.62 27.11 -2.21
N LYS A 179 -33.02 27.53 -3.41
CA LYS A 179 -33.01 28.90 -4.00
C LYS A 179 -31.72 29.24 -4.75
N GLU A 180 -31.64 28.89 -6.04
CA GLU A 180 -31.90 29.83 -7.13
C GLU A 180 -31.78 29.13 -8.50
N GLY A 181 -32.75 29.40 -9.39
CA GLY A 181 -32.88 28.68 -10.66
C GLY A 181 -31.88 29.14 -11.72
N ARG A 182 -31.22 28.19 -12.40
CA ARG A 182 -30.76 28.40 -13.77
C ARG A 182 -30.56 27.08 -14.52
N ARG A 183 -31.43 26.84 -15.51
CA ARG A 183 -31.31 25.74 -16.49
C ARG A 183 -30.00 25.87 -17.27
N ARG A 184 -29.09 24.90 -17.14
CA ARG A 184 -27.97 24.70 -18.09
C ARG A 184 -28.16 23.36 -18.79
N ARG A 185 -28.15 23.43 -20.13
CA ARG A 185 -28.19 22.29 -21.06
C ARG A 185 -27.02 21.34 -20.78
N THR A 186 -27.31 20.06 -20.56
CA THR A 186 -26.31 18.99 -20.47
C THR A 186 -26.02 18.45 -21.87
N SER A 187 -24.91 18.86 -22.47
CA SER A 187 -24.33 18.14 -23.62
C SER A 187 -23.75 16.83 -23.12
N LEU A 188 -24.24 15.71 -23.67
CA LEU A 188 -23.72 14.37 -23.39
C LEU A 188 -22.33 14.26 -24.02
N ASN A 189 -21.28 14.44 -23.21
CA ASN A 189 -19.91 14.10 -23.61
C ASN A 189 -19.76 12.58 -23.59
N VAL A 190 -19.80 11.98 -24.78
CA VAL A 190 -19.59 10.55 -25.03
C VAL A 190 -18.14 10.09 -24.75
N GLY A 191 -17.24 11.02 -24.37
CA GLY A 191 -15.85 10.75 -23.98
C GLY A 191 -15.59 10.52 -22.47
N VAL A 192 -16.61 10.61 -21.60
CA VAL A 192 -16.48 10.39 -20.14
C VAL A 192 -16.96 8.97 -19.77
N LEU A 193 -16.57 7.98 -20.57
CA LEU A 193 -16.79 6.58 -20.24
C LEU A 193 -15.60 6.07 -19.42
N GLN A 194 -15.86 5.85 -18.12
CA GLN A 194 -15.09 5.02 -17.19
C GLN A 194 -13.69 5.51 -16.76
N GLN A 195 -13.57 6.74 -16.23
CA GLN A 195 -12.53 6.94 -15.22
C GLN A 195 -13.04 6.36 -13.90
N LYS A 196 -12.68 5.09 -13.65
CA LYS A 196 -12.94 4.46 -12.35
C LYS A 196 -12.02 5.11 -11.33
N THR A 197 -12.59 5.82 -10.37
CA THR A 197 -11.79 6.37 -9.27
C THR A 197 -11.44 5.22 -8.34
N VAL A 198 -10.15 5.02 -8.11
CA VAL A 198 -9.67 3.99 -7.19
C VAL A 198 -9.14 4.67 -5.94
N TYR A 199 -9.58 4.17 -4.81
CA TYR A 199 -9.15 4.61 -3.49
C TYR A 199 -8.30 3.52 -2.86
N VAL A 200 -7.24 3.91 -2.17
CA VAL A 200 -6.54 3.02 -1.24
C VAL A 200 -7.02 3.37 0.16
N ILE A 201 -7.30 2.34 0.95
CA ILE A 201 -7.68 2.47 2.35
C ILE A 201 -6.65 1.71 3.17
N SER A 202 -6.14 2.34 4.23
CA SER A 202 -5.33 1.67 5.25
C SER A 202 -6.08 1.66 6.56
N GLY A 203 -5.87 0.62 7.34
CA GLY A 203 -6.34 0.55 8.72
C GLY A 203 -5.15 0.35 9.66
N GLY A 204 -5.12 1.10 10.76
CA GLY A 204 -4.01 1.09 11.71
C GLY A 204 -4.35 1.82 13.00
N GLU A 205 -3.37 1.91 13.90
CA GLU A 205 -3.50 2.57 15.21
C GLU A 205 -3.24 4.07 15.08
N GLY A 206 -4.18 4.90 15.55
CA GLY A 206 -4.04 6.34 15.51
C GLY A 206 -4.01 6.94 14.10
N CYS A 207 -3.90 8.27 14.08
CA CYS A 207 -3.73 9.10 12.90
C CYS A 207 -2.69 10.17 13.26
N GLU A 208 -1.60 10.24 12.51
CA GLU A 208 -0.46 11.12 12.77
C GLU A 208 -0.13 11.90 11.49
N ASP A 209 -0.01 13.22 11.60
CA ASP A 209 0.56 14.04 10.53
C ASP A 209 2.09 14.01 10.65
N LEU A 210 2.77 13.61 9.58
CA LEU A 210 4.22 13.46 9.53
C LEU A 210 4.93 14.74 9.06
N GLN A 211 4.19 15.80 8.72
CA GLN A 211 4.75 17.10 8.31
C GLN A 211 4.86 18.10 9.45
N ASP A 212 3.90 18.13 10.36
CA ASP A 212 3.78 19.15 11.39
C ASP A 212 4.29 18.65 12.75
N THR A 213 5.50 19.08 13.10
CA THR A 213 6.00 19.02 14.47
C THR A 213 6.49 20.41 14.89
N THR A 214 5.61 21.40 14.86
CA THR A 214 5.74 22.51 15.79
C THR A 214 5.29 21.97 17.14
N ASN A 215 6.24 21.86 18.07
CA ASN A 215 6.00 21.50 19.46
C ASN A 215 5.05 22.53 20.09
N ASP A 216 3.75 22.34 19.96
CA ASP A 216 2.80 22.97 20.86
C ASP A 216 2.82 22.13 22.14
N GLU A 217 3.62 22.57 23.11
CA GLU A 217 3.71 22.00 24.48
C GLU A 217 2.37 21.99 25.24
N ASN A 218 1.25 22.35 24.58
CA ASN A 218 -0.10 22.48 25.12
C ASN A 218 -1.13 21.57 24.43
N ASP A 219 -0.73 20.65 23.54
CA ASP A 219 -1.69 19.73 22.94
C ASP A 219 -1.95 18.54 23.87
N ASP A 220 -2.89 18.72 24.80
CA ASP A 220 -3.43 17.68 25.71
C ASP A 220 -4.07 16.49 24.95
N SER A 221 -4.11 16.54 23.62
CA SER A 221 -4.51 15.46 22.71
C SER A 221 -3.48 14.34 22.61
N PHE A 222 -2.24 14.55 23.10
CA PHE A 222 -1.16 13.56 23.07
C PHE A 222 -1.57 12.26 23.76
N GLY A 223 -1.79 11.20 22.97
CA GLY A 223 -2.11 9.85 23.47
C GLY A 223 -3.60 9.50 23.61
N ILE A 224 -4.53 10.43 23.40
CA ILE A 224 -5.98 10.11 23.45
C ILE A 224 -6.40 9.30 22.21
N ASP A 225 -5.85 9.63 21.04
CA ASP A 225 -6.21 8.96 19.77
C ASP A 225 -5.32 7.78 19.39
N ASP A 226 -4.20 7.55 20.10
CA ASP A 226 -3.24 6.48 19.79
C ASP A 226 -3.81 5.07 19.98
N SER A 227 -4.84 4.93 20.81
CA SER A 227 -5.49 3.64 21.09
C SER A 227 -6.67 3.32 20.16
N THR A 228 -7.11 4.30 19.36
CA THR A 228 -8.23 4.14 18.43
C THR A 228 -7.74 3.64 17.07
N ASN A 229 -8.51 2.76 16.43
CA ASN A 229 -8.20 2.33 15.06
C ASN A 229 -8.78 3.32 14.07
N PHE A 230 -7.94 3.84 13.17
CA PHE A 230 -8.36 4.76 12.11
C PHE A 230 -8.31 4.09 10.74
N LEU A 231 -9.26 4.48 9.89
CA LEU A 231 -9.24 4.22 8.46
C LEU A 231 -8.82 5.49 7.75
N LEU A 232 -7.70 5.42 7.04
CA LEU A 232 -7.19 6.52 6.23
C LEU A 232 -7.43 6.18 4.76
N MET A 233 -7.75 7.18 3.93
CA MET A 233 -8.17 6.98 2.55
C MET A 233 -7.43 7.91 1.60
N TRP A 234 -6.84 7.34 0.54
CA TRP A 234 -6.13 8.06 -0.52
C TRP A 234 -6.82 7.87 -1.85
N LYS A 235 -7.06 8.98 -2.55
CA LYS A 235 -7.46 8.94 -3.95
C LYS A 235 -6.23 8.71 -4.81
N THR A 236 -6.24 7.63 -5.58
CA THR A 236 -5.19 7.26 -6.54
C THR A 236 -5.59 7.62 -7.96
#